data_AF-A0A9E4N3W2-F1
#
_entry.id   AF-A0A9E4N3W2-F1
#
_cell.length_a   1.000
_cell.length_b   1.000
_cell.length_c   1.000
_cell.angle_alpha   90.00
_cell.angle_beta   90.00
_cell.angle_gamma   90.00
#
_symmetry.space_group_name_H-M   'P 1'
#
loop_
_entity.id
_entity.type
_entity.pdbx_description
1 polymer ?
#
loop_
_entity_poly.entity_id
_entity_poly.type
_entity_poly.pdbx_seq_one_letter_code
_entity_poly.pdbx_strand_id
1 'polypeptide(L)'
;MNQYPIWKNLMVLVVVLLGALYALPNLFGQDPSMEISATRDAVVDQTTQSRIEQALQQLGISAKGMEMQQKKLLVRFNSSEDQLKAMDHIAAALGEDYTPALTLAPDLPDWLIGLGAEPMYLGLDLRGGIHVLIDVDMESAITQAAERYSSDIRTLLREEKLRYVRISREGEQVVVKFNTAEKRDQAIELIGNEFRNLNVQDVDQEEAFLVEVSLSPAEKQEVQRFALQQNITTLRNRVNALGISEPSIQQQGVRRIVVQLPGAQDPGKVKEILGATATLEYRLADTEHSVEDAVNG
;
A
#
# COMPACT_ATOMS: atom_id res chain seq x y z
N MET A 1 55.95 27.63 4.44
CA MET A 1 56.28 27.77 3.00
C MET A 1 55.54 26.68 2.24
N ASN A 2 54.76 27.07 1.24
CA ASN A 2 53.97 26.15 0.43
C ASN A 2 54.89 25.29 -0.44
N GLN A 3 54.86 23.96 -0.27
CA GLN A 3 55.78 23.03 -0.95
C GLN A 3 55.27 22.57 -2.33
N TYR A 4 54.05 22.94 -2.70
CA TYR A 4 53.42 22.52 -3.95
C TYR A 4 53.43 23.63 -5.00
N PRO A 5 53.59 23.27 -6.29
CA PRO A 5 53.38 24.19 -7.41
C PRO A 5 51.99 24.85 -7.37
N ILE A 6 51.91 26.12 -7.76
CA ILE A 6 50.69 26.94 -7.73
C ILE A 6 49.51 26.25 -8.42
N TRP A 7 49.74 25.57 -9.55
CA TRP A 7 48.70 24.86 -10.29
C TRP A 7 48.07 23.69 -9.52
N LYS A 8 48.86 22.97 -8.70
CA LYS A 8 48.33 21.88 -7.86
C LYS A 8 47.44 22.43 -6.75
N ASN A 9 47.85 23.55 -6.14
CA ASN A 9 47.03 24.21 -5.12
C ASN A 9 45.75 24.79 -5.73
N LEU A 10 45.82 25.33 -6.95
CA LEU A 10 44.65 25.83 -7.68
C LEU A 10 43.70 24.68 -8.04
N MET A 11 44.22 23.53 -8.47
CA MET A 11 43.44 22.31 -8.71
C MET A 11 42.74 21.83 -7.43
N VAL A 12 43.46 21.76 -6.30
CA VAL A 12 42.87 21.38 -5.00
C VAL A 12 41.76 22.36 -4.60
N LEU A 13 41.99 23.66 -4.75
CA LEU A 13 41.00 24.69 -4.43
C LEU A 13 39.74 24.57 -5.30
N VAL A 14 39.88 24.29 -6.59
CA VAL A 14 38.75 24.05 -7.49
C VAL A 14 37.97 22.80 -7.09
N VAL A 15 38.66 21.69 -6.76
CA VAL A 15 37.99 20.46 -6.30
C VAL A 15 37.23 20.68 -4.99
N VAL A 16 37.81 21.42 -4.04
CA VAL A 16 37.14 21.78 -2.78
C VAL A 16 35.92 22.66 -3.03
N LEU A 17 36.01 23.66 -3.91
CA LEU A 17 34.89 24.52 -4.27
C LEU A 17 33.75 23.73 -4.94
N LEU A 18 34.08 22.81 -5.84
CA LEU A 18 33.08 21.93 -6.47
C LEU A 18 32.42 21.00 -5.44
N GLY A 19 33.19 20.43 -4.52
CA GLY A 19 32.65 19.63 -3.42
C GLY A 19 31.73 20.43 -2.50
N ALA A 20 32.12 21.66 -2.16
CA ALA A 20 31.30 22.57 -1.37
C ALA A 20 30.01 22.97 -2.10
N LEU A 21 30.08 23.22 -3.40
CA LEU A 21 28.90 23.53 -4.23
C LEU A 21 27.92 22.36 -4.29
N TYR A 22 28.40 21.12 -4.42
CA TYR A 22 27.56 19.91 -4.39
C TYR A 22 26.99 19.59 -3.01
N ALA A 23 27.68 19.98 -1.92
CA ALA A 23 27.19 19.80 -0.57
C ALA A 23 26.21 20.91 -0.12
N LEU A 24 26.26 22.07 -0.78
CA LEU A 24 25.49 23.27 -0.41
C LEU A 24 23.97 23.04 -0.29
N PRO A 25 23.29 22.27 -1.19
CA PRO A 25 21.85 22.01 -1.07
C PRO A 25 21.45 21.40 0.27
N ASN A 26 22.33 20.61 0.90
CA ASN A 26 22.04 19.92 2.16
C ASN A 26 22.10 20.83 3.39
N LEU A 27 22.61 22.06 3.26
CA LEU A 27 22.64 23.05 4.35
C LEU A 27 21.31 23.82 4.47
N PHE A 28 20.46 23.75 3.44
CA PHE A 28 19.15 24.37 3.46
C PHE A 28 18.14 23.44 4.13
N GLY A 29 17.24 24.03 4.92
CA GLY A 29 16.17 23.31 5.62
C GLY A 29 15.06 22.85 4.68
N GLN A 30 14.03 22.25 5.27
CA GLN A 30 12.79 21.92 4.56
C GLN A 30 11.63 22.70 5.17
N ASP A 31 10.79 23.26 4.32
CA ASP A 31 9.57 23.94 4.72
C ASP A 31 8.41 22.93 4.84
N PRO A 32 7.65 22.98 5.95
CA PRO A 32 6.34 22.35 6.05
C PRO A 32 5.47 22.75 4.86
N SER A 33 5.09 21.82 4.00
CA SER A 33 4.46 22.13 2.71
C SER A 33 3.33 21.17 2.36
N MET A 34 2.27 21.62 1.72
CA MET A 34 1.17 20.76 1.30
C MET A 34 1.05 20.77 -0.22
N GLU A 35 1.00 19.58 -0.82
CA GLU A 35 0.71 19.42 -2.23
C GLU A 35 -0.79 19.19 -2.43
N ILE A 36 -1.39 19.94 -3.34
CA ILE A 36 -2.76 19.71 -3.79
C ILE A 36 -2.70 19.12 -5.19
N SER A 37 -3.22 17.90 -5.34
CA SER A 37 -3.37 17.21 -6.62
C SER A 37 -4.85 17.03 -6.94
N ALA A 38 -5.19 17.02 -8.23
CA ALA A 38 -6.54 16.69 -8.68
C ALA A 38 -6.72 15.17 -8.85
N THR A 39 -7.90 14.65 -8.51
CA THR A 39 -8.16 13.19 -8.44
C THR A 39 -9.08 12.71 -9.58
N ARG A 40 -9.53 13.62 -10.46
CA ARG A 40 -10.45 13.36 -11.60
C ARG A 40 -10.16 14.34 -12.78
N ASP A 41 -11.19 14.74 -13.54
CA ASP A 41 -11.13 15.78 -14.59
C ASP A 41 -10.91 17.21 -14.04
N ALA A 42 -10.78 17.34 -12.71
CA ALA A 42 -10.47 18.62 -12.08
C ALA A 42 -9.07 19.10 -12.48
N VAL A 43 -8.94 20.42 -12.60
CA VAL A 43 -7.67 21.07 -12.89
C VAL A 43 -7.28 21.92 -11.69
N VAL A 44 -5.99 21.92 -11.36
CA VAL A 44 -5.43 22.80 -10.36
C VAL A 44 -5.03 24.10 -11.07
N ASP A 45 -5.73 25.20 -10.75
CA ASP A 45 -5.56 26.49 -11.40
C ASP A 45 -5.57 27.66 -10.40
N GLN A 46 -5.60 28.90 -10.92
CA GLN A 46 -5.64 30.11 -10.10
C GLN A 46 -6.91 30.22 -9.23
N THR A 47 -8.01 29.56 -9.64
CA THR A 47 -9.25 29.52 -8.85
C THR A 47 -9.08 28.60 -7.64
N THR A 48 -8.40 27.46 -7.82
CA THR A 48 -8.01 26.57 -6.71
C THR A 48 -7.12 27.31 -5.72
N GLN A 49 -6.12 28.06 -6.21
CA GLN A 49 -5.25 28.88 -5.37
C GLN A 49 -6.04 29.90 -4.55
N SER A 50 -6.95 30.65 -5.18
CA SER A 50 -7.79 31.64 -4.49
C SER A 50 -8.66 31.01 -3.39
N ARG A 51 -9.21 29.81 -3.63
CA ARG A 51 -10.00 29.08 -2.61
C ARG A 51 -9.16 28.69 -1.41
N ILE A 52 -7.93 28.23 -1.64
CA ILE A 52 -6.99 27.89 -0.57
C ILE A 52 -6.58 29.14 0.22
N GLU A 53 -6.28 30.25 -0.46
CA GLU A 53 -5.99 31.54 0.20
C GLU A 53 -7.13 31.95 1.14
N GLN A 54 -8.38 31.84 0.69
CA GLN A 54 -9.55 32.14 1.51
C GLN A 54 -9.68 31.18 2.70
N ALA A 55 -9.47 29.88 2.50
CA ALA A 55 -9.52 28.88 3.58
C ALA A 55 -8.43 29.16 4.64
N LEU A 56 -7.23 29.54 4.23
CA LEU A 56 -6.13 29.90 5.13
C LEU A 56 -6.41 31.20 5.90
N GLN A 57 -6.98 32.21 5.23
CA GLN A 57 -7.36 33.47 5.87
C GLN A 57 -8.43 33.28 6.94
N GLN A 58 -9.39 32.37 6.74
CA GLN A 58 -10.40 32.04 7.75
C GLN A 58 -9.79 31.46 9.03
N LEU A 59 -8.63 30.81 8.92
CA LEU A 59 -7.88 30.27 10.06
C LEU A 59 -6.88 31.25 10.67
N GLY A 60 -6.67 32.40 10.04
CA GLY A 60 -5.60 33.34 10.41
C GLY A 60 -4.20 32.78 10.14
N ILE A 61 -4.05 31.83 9.22
CA ILE A 61 -2.77 31.23 8.85
C ILE A 61 -2.21 31.94 7.62
N SER A 62 -0.98 32.43 7.72
CA SER A 62 -0.24 33.01 6.58
C SER A 62 0.63 31.95 5.91
N ALA A 63 0.38 31.65 4.63
CA ALA A 63 1.29 30.83 3.83
C ALA A 63 2.63 31.57 3.60
N LYS A 64 3.75 30.84 3.66
CA LYS A 64 5.08 31.35 3.30
C LYS A 64 5.16 31.63 1.79
N GLY A 65 4.48 30.81 0.99
CA GLY A 65 4.37 30.97 -0.46
C GLY A 65 3.48 29.89 -1.08
N MET A 66 3.03 30.12 -2.31
CA MET A 66 2.31 29.12 -3.10
C MET A 66 2.85 29.10 -4.51
N GLU A 67 3.19 27.92 -5.00
CA GLU A 67 3.85 27.72 -6.28
C GLU A 67 3.10 26.66 -7.07
N MET A 68 2.78 26.97 -8.32
CA MET A 68 2.24 25.97 -9.24
C MET A 68 3.40 25.13 -9.78
N GLN A 69 3.42 23.84 -9.46
CA GLN A 69 4.41 22.90 -9.95
C GLN A 69 3.74 21.87 -10.84
N GLN A 70 3.97 21.99 -12.15
CA GLN A 70 3.39 21.13 -13.20
C GLN A 70 1.85 21.16 -13.21
N LYS A 71 1.21 20.21 -12.52
CA LYS A 71 -0.25 20.04 -12.38
C LYS A 71 -0.71 20.01 -10.92
N LYS A 72 0.19 20.37 -10.01
CA LYS A 72 -0.04 20.41 -8.56
C LYS A 72 0.20 21.82 -8.06
N LEU A 73 -0.49 22.17 -6.98
CA LEU A 73 -0.22 23.41 -6.25
C LEU A 73 0.52 23.05 -4.97
N LEU A 74 1.70 23.65 -4.78
CA LEU A 74 2.48 23.51 -3.56
C LEU A 74 2.23 24.73 -2.67
N VAL A 75 1.78 24.50 -1.44
CA VAL A 75 1.56 25.55 -0.44
C VAL A 75 2.59 25.38 0.67
N ARG A 76 3.42 26.39 0.89
CA ARG A 76 4.46 26.38 1.94
C ARG A 76 3.96 27.08 3.20
N PHE A 77 4.26 26.53 4.36
CA PHE A 77 3.84 27.01 5.66
C PHE A 77 5.05 27.40 6.52
N ASN A 78 4.81 28.26 7.51
CA ASN A 78 5.85 28.68 8.46
C ASN A 78 6.12 27.62 9.55
N SER A 79 5.16 26.72 9.80
CA SER A 79 5.28 25.67 10.81
C SER A 79 4.48 24.41 10.42
N SER A 80 4.90 23.25 10.94
CA SER A 80 4.15 21.99 10.78
C SER A 80 2.79 22.02 11.48
N GLU A 81 2.66 22.82 12.54
CA GLU A 81 1.38 23.00 13.24
C GLU A 81 0.36 23.73 12.37
N ASP A 82 0.78 24.80 11.69
CA ASP A 82 -0.07 25.54 10.75
C ASP A 82 -0.44 24.68 9.54
N GLN A 83 0.53 23.91 9.02
CA GLN A 83 0.31 22.96 7.94
C GLN A 83 -0.76 21.93 8.32
N LEU A 84 -0.66 21.35 9.52
CA LEU A 84 -1.59 20.33 10.00
C LEU A 84 -3.00 20.90 10.23
N LYS A 85 -3.11 22.10 10.84
CA LYS A 85 -4.40 22.78 11.03
C LYS A 85 -5.06 23.15 9.70
N ALA A 86 -4.26 23.56 8.72
CA ALA A 86 -4.76 23.94 7.40
C ALA A 86 -5.28 22.74 6.60
N MET A 87 -4.74 21.53 6.83
CA MET A 87 -5.09 20.31 6.09
C MET A 87 -6.60 20.05 6.05
N ASP A 88 -7.25 19.95 7.21
CA ASP A 88 -8.66 19.58 7.31
C ASP A 88 -9.57 20.64 6.68
N HIS A 89 -9.22 21.91 6.88
CA HIS A 89 -9.98 23.03 6.32
C HIS A 89 -9.83 23.14 4.81
N ILE A 90 -8.63 22.90 4.28
CA ILE A 90 -8.39 22.91 2.83
C ILE A 90 -9.04 21.68 2.19
N ALA A 91 -8.95 20.50 2.81
CA ALA A 91 -9.67 19.31 2.36
C ALA A 91 -11.18 19.56 2.30
N ALA A 92 -11.76 20.16 3.34
CA ALA A 92 -13.18 20.50 3.37
C ALA A 92 -13.57 21.57 2.33
N ALA A 93 -12.72 22.57 2.11
CA ALA A 93 -12.98 23.66 1.16
C ALA A 93 -12.87 23.21 -0.30
N LEU A 94 -12.00 22.25 -0.60
CA LEU A 94 -11.77 21.75 -1.95
C LEU A 94 -12.70 20.60 -2.35
N GLY A 95 -13.22 19.83 -1.38
CA GLY A 95 -14.09 18.68 -1.63
C GLY A 95 -13.35 17.47 -2.21
N GLU A 96 -14.09 16.49 -2.73
CA GLU A 96 -13.52 15.20 -3.18
C GLU A 96 -12.75 15.24 -4.50
N ASP A 97 -12.83 16.35 -5.23
CA ASP A 97 -12.14 16.51 -6.53
C ASP A 97 -10.63 16.72 -6.40
N TYR A 98 -10.17 17.02 -5.18
CA TYR A 98 -8.78 17.30 -4.87
C TYR A 98 -8.30 16.46 -3.68
N THR A 99 -7.03 16.08 -3.71
CA THR A 99 -6.37 15.38 -2.62
C THR A 99 -5.23 16.25 -2.10
N PRO A 100 -5.41 16.90 -0.93
CA PRO A 100 -4.32 17.54 -0.23
C PRO A 100 -3.43 16.46 0.43
N ALA A 101 -2.12 16.61 0.31
CA ALA A 101 -1.12 15.72 0.87
C ALA A 101 -0.05 16.53 1.61
N LEU A 102 0.20 16.19 2.88
CA LEU A 102 1.26 16.79 3.68
C LEU A 102 2.62 16.31 3.17
N THR A 103 3.53 17.26 2.92
CA THR A 103 4.90 17.01 2.48
C THR A 103 5.87 18.01 3.13
N LEU A 104 7.15 17.91 2.76
CA LEU A 104 8.21 18.84 3.11
C LEU A 104 8.95 19.22 1.83
N ALA A 105 9.00 20.51 1.51
CA ALA A 105 9.68 21.02 0.32
C ALA A 105 11.05 21.62 0.68
N PRO A 106 12.11 21.40 -0.11
CA PRO A 106 13.40 22.05 0.14
C PRO A 106 13.33 23.58 0.06
N ASP A 107 13.92 24.28 1.05
CA ASP A 107 14.02 25.75 1.06
C ASP A 107 15.29 26.22 0.33
N LEU A 108 15.37 25.88 -0.96
CA LEU A 108 16.54 26.17 -1.80
C LEU A 108 16.39 27.52 -2.50
N PRO A 109 17.45 28.33 -2.59
CA PRO A 109 17.44 29.53 -3.42
C PRO A 109 17.28 29.20 -4.91
N ASP A 110 16.60 30.07 -5.67
CA ASP A 110 16.34 29.90 -7.10
C ASP A 110 17.60 29.63 -7.94
N TRP A 111 18.72 30.28 -7.59
CA TRP A 111 19.99 30.11 -8.29
C TRP A 111 20.57 28.69 -8.14
N LEU A 112 20.27 28.01 -7.03
CA LEU A 112 20.71 26.65 -6.75
C LEU A 112 19.84 25.64 -7.50
N ILE A 113 18.53 25.88 -7.51
CA ILE A 113 17.54 25.11 -8.28
C ILE A 113 17.85 25.21 -9.78
N GLY A 114 18.20 26.41 -10.27
CA GLY A 114 18.58 26.63 -11.66
C GLY A 114 19.83 25.88 -12.12
N LEU A 115 20.68 25.44 -11.19
CA LEU A 115 21.83 24.58 -11.45
C LEU A 115 21.48 23.08 -11.44
N GLY A 116 20.21 22.73 -11.19
CA GLY A 116 19.76 21.34 -11.04
C GLY A 116 20.23 20.69 -9.75
N ALA A 117 20.56 21.48 -8.73
CA ALA A 117 21.05 20.97 -7.46
C ALA A 117 19.88 20.55 -6.57
N GLU A 118 19.79 19.25 -6.28
CA GLU A 118 18.80 18.67 -5.39
C GLU A 118 19.46 18.25 -4.06
N PRO A 119 18.77 18.42 -2.92
CA PRO A 119 19.26 17.95 -1.64
C PRO A 119 19.17 16.43 -1.59
N MET A 120 20.01 15.81 -0.76
CA MET A 120 20.00 14.37 -0.58
C MET A 120 18.73 13.91 0.12
N TYR A 121 18.24 12.73 -0.26
CA TYR A 121 17.15 12.07 0.45
C TYR A 121 17.58 11.72 1.88
N LEU A 122 16.89 12.32 2.84
CA LEU A 122 17.09 12.05 4.25
C LEU A 122 16.18 10.89 4.67
N GLY A 123 16.77 9.87 5.29
CA GLY A 123 16.02 8.74 5.86
C GLY A 123 15.12 9.17 7.02
N LEU A 124 14.29 8.25 7.50
CA LEU A 124 13.32 8.47 8.58
C LEU A 124 13.93 9.17 9.82
N ASP A 125 15.14 8.80 10.21
CA ASP A 125 15.80 9.33 11.41
C ASP A 125 16.20 10.81 11.28
N LEU A 126 16.41 11.28 10.04
CA LEU A 126 16.82 12.65 9.76
C LEU A 126 15.67 13.54 9.27
N ARG A 127 14.66 12.97 8.61
CA ARG A 127 13.48 13.68 8.09
C ARG A 127 12.27 13.60 9.01
N GLY A 128 12.29 12.70 10.00
CA GLY A 128 11.10 12.28 10.72
C GLY A 128 10.14 11.48 9.85
N GLY A 129 9.12 10.89 10.47
CA GLY A 129 8.10 10.10 9.78
C GLY A 129 7.57 8.95 10.63
N ILE A 130 6.97 7.96 9.97
CA ILE A 130 6.30 6.84 10.64
C ILE A 130 6.97 5.51 10.27
N HIS A 131 7.26 4.71 11.29
CA HIS A 131 7.70 3.32 11.15
C HIS A 131 6.59 2.39 11.66
N VAL A 132 6.09 1.51 10.78
CA VAL A 132 5.05 0.54 11.12
C VAL A 132 5.56 -0.86 10.86
N LEU A 133 5.32 -1.75 11.82
CA LEU A 133 5.49 -3.19 11.65
C LEU A 133 4.10 -3.83 11.58
N ILE A 134 3.85 -4.57 10.51
CA ILE A 134 2.57 -5.25 10.26
C ILE A 134 2.83 -6.75 10.29
N ASP A 135 2.05 -7.49 11.08
CA ASP A 135 2.06 -8.95 11.11
C ASP A 135 0.93 -9.49 10.23
N VAL A 136 1.26 -10.42 9.32
CA VAL A 136 0.31 -10.98 8.38
C VAL A 136 -0.31 -12.25 8.96
N ASP A 137 -1.63 -12.35 8.88
CA ASP A 137 -2.37 -13.53 9.33
C ASP A 137 -2.19 -14.71 8.38
N MET A 138 -1.18 -15.54 8.68
CA MET A 138 -0.85 -16.74 7.91
C MET A 138 -1.87 -17.86 8.07
N GLU A 139 -2.57 -17.92 9.20
CA GLU A 139 -3.56 -18.96 9.48
C GLU A 139 -4.80 -18.74 8.62
N SER A 140 -5.26 -17.48 8.53
CA SER A 140 -6.32 -17.08 7.61
C SER A 140 -5.94 -17.33 6.15
N ALA A 141 -4.69 -17.08 5.75
CA ALA A 141 -4.22 -17.34 4.39
C ALA A 141 -4.27 -18.84 4.03
N ILE A 142 -3.84 -19.73 4.94
CA ILE A 142 -3.94 -21.18 4.75
C ILE A 142 -5.41 -21.62 4.68
N THR A 143 -6.25 -21.08 5.57
CA THR A 143 -7.68 -21.39 5.60
C THR A 143 -8.38 -20.99 4.31
N GLN A 144 -8.08 -19.80 3.77
CA GLN A 144 -8.61 -19.34 2.49
C GLN A 144 -8.10 -20.17 1.31
N ALA A 145 -6.84 -20.63 1.36
CA ALA A 145 -6.31 -21.56 0.36
C ALA A 145 -7.03 -22.91 0.40
N ALA A 146 -7.29 -23.47 1.59
CA ALA A 146 -8.08 -24.70 1.75
C ALA A 146 -9.51 -24.54 1.20
N GLU A 147 -10.16 -23.39 1.42
CA GLU A 147 -11.48 -23.10 0.84
C GLU A 147 -11.43 -23.06 -0.69
N ARG A 148 -10.40 -22.42 -1.27
CA ARG A 148 -10.18 -22.40 -2.72
C ARG A 148 -10.02 -23.81 -3.28
N TYR A 149 -9.14 -24.63 -2.68
CA TYR A 149 -8.97 -26.02 -3.08
C TYR A 149 -10.25 -26.84 -2.92
N SER A 150 -11.07 -26.58 -1.89
CA SER A 150 -12.37 -27.23 -1.76
C SER A 150 -13.28 -26.92 -2.96
N SER A 151 -13.27 -25.68 -3.44
CA SER A 151 -13.99 -25.30 -4.66
C SER A 151 -13.40 -25.93 -5.91
N ASP A 152 -12.09 -25.96 -6.04
CA ASP A 152 -11.39 -26.51 -7.22
C ASP A 152 -11.59 -28.03 -7.32
N ILE A 153 -11.44 -28.76 -6.21
CA ILE A 153 -11.73 -30.20 -6.12
C ILE A 153 -13.21 -30.46 -6.44
N ARG A 154 -14.12 -29.62 -5.95
CA ARG A 154 -15.56 -29.75 -6.26
C ARG A 154 -15.82 -29.66 -7.77
N THR A 155 -15.13 -28.75 -8.44
CA THR A 155 -15.23 -28.56 -9.90
C THR A 155 -14.64 -29.75 -10.64
N LEU A 156 -13.41 -30.16 -10.29
CA LEU A 156 -12.73 -31.31 -10.89
C LEU A 156 -13.58 -32.60 -10.81
N LEU A 157 -14.11 -32.90 -9.61
CA LEU A 157 -14.96 -34.08 -9.41
C LEU A 157 -16.25 -34.02 -10.25
N ARG A 158 -16.79 -32.83 -10.51
CA ARG A 158 -17.97 -32.66 -11.36
C ARG A 158 -17.65 -32.84 -12.84
N GLU A 159 -16.52 -32.32 -13.29
CA GLU A 159 -16.05 -32.44 -14.68
C GLU A 159 -15.79 -33.90 -15.06
N GLU A 160 -15.11 -34.64 -14.18
CA GLU A 160 -14.86 -36.08 -14.32
C GLU A 160 -16.07 -36.96 -13.94
N LYS A 161 -17.22 -36.34 -13.63
CA LYS A 161 -18.50 -36.99 -13.29
C LYS A 161 -18.40 -37.97 -12.12
N LEU A 162 -17.44 -37.77 -11.21
CA LEU A 162 -17.24 -38.59 -10.03
C LEU A 162 -18.18 -38.11 -8.91
N ARG A 163 -19.25 -38.87 -8.68
CA ARG A 163 -20.29 -38.50 -7.70
C ARG A 163 -19.79 -38.62 -6.26
N TYR A 164 -19.75 -37.50 -5.56
CA TYR A 164 -19.54 -37.41 -4.10
C TYR A 164 -20.86 -37.17 -3.35
N VAL A 165 -20.87 -37.46 -2.05
CA VAL A 165 -21.99 -37.21 -1.13
C VAL A 165 -21.90 -35.81 -0.53
N ARG A 166 -20.71 -35.44 -0.05
CA ARG A 166 -20.44 -34.14 0.57
C ARG A 166 -18.99 -33.75 0.34
N ILE A 167 -18.75 -32.47 0.17
CA ILE A 167 -17.42 -31.87 0.23
C ILE A 167 -17.49 -30.69 1.20
N SER A 168 -16.61 -30.68 2.20
CA SER A 168 -16.53 -29.62 3.21
C SER A 168 -15.09 -29.35 3.59
N ARG A 169 -14.80 -28.10 3.94
CA ARG A 169 -13.55 -27.72 4.60
C ARG A 169 -13.69 -27.95 6.11
N GLU A 170 -12.70 -28.62 6.69
CA GLU A 170 -12.57 -28.82 8.13
C GLU A 170 -11.21 -28.26 8.56
N GLY A 171 -11.20 -27.03 9.08
CA GLY A 171 -9.95 -26.33 9.40
C GLY A 171 -9.10 -26.07 8.15
N GLU A 172 -7.87 -26.60 8.13
CA GLU A 172 -6.94 -26.49 7.01
C GLU A 172 -7.10 -27.62 5.97
N GLN A 173 -8.06 -28.52 6.18
CA GLN A 173 -8.24 -29.72 5.37
C GLN A 173 -9.55 -29.65 4.58
N VAL A 174 -9.60 -30.38 3.48
CA VAL A 174 -10.79 -30.60 2.67
C VAL A 174 -11.17 -32.07 2.80
N VAL A 175 -12.38 -32.32 3.29
CA VAL A 175 -12.92 -33.67 3.47
C VAL A 175 -13.99 -33.92 2.41
N VAL A 176 -13.84 -35.00 1.66
CA VAL A 176 -14.78 -35.44 0.64
C VAL A 176 -15.35 -36.80 1.02
N LYS A 177 -16.68 -36.89 1.13
CA LYS A 177 -17.38 -38.14 1.42
C LYS A 177 -17.91 -38.78 0.15
N PHE A 178 -17.66 -40.08 0.01
CA PHE A 178 -18.15 -40.91 -1.08
C PHE A 178 -19.11 -41.99 -0.57
N ASN A 179 -19.86 -42.59 -1.50
CA ASN A 179 -20.84 -43.64 -1.21
C ASN A 179 -20.27 -45.06 -1.38
N THR A 180 -19.15 -45.22 -2.06
CA THR A 180 -18.45 -46.51 -2.25
C THR A 180 -16.94 -46.33 -2.19
N ALA A 181 -16.22 -47.41 -1.85
CA ALA A 181 -14.76 -47.45 -1.81
C ALA A 181 -14.15 -47.18 -3.19
N GLU A 182 -14.74 -47.72 -4.26
CA GLU A 182 -14.19 -47.59 -5.62
C GLU A 182 -14.16 -46.13 -6.08
N LYS A 183 -15.17 -45.33 -5.72
CA LYS A 183 -15.19 -43.90 -6.06
C LYS A 183 -14.23 -43.09 -5.22
N ARG A 184 -14.05 -43.44 -3.95
CA ARG A 184 -13.03 -42.83 -3.08
C ARG A 184 -11.64 -43.07 -3.69
N ASP A 185 -11.35 -44.31 -4.09
CA ASP A 185 -10.05 -44.67 -4.67
C ASP A 185 -9.80 -43.95 -6.00
N GLN A 186 -10.82 -43.87 -6.87
CA GLN A 186 -10.76 -43.05 -8.09
C GLN A 186 -10.52 -41.56 -7.79
N ALA A 187 -11.14 -41.02 -6.73
CA ALA A 187 -10.95 -39.64 -6.34
C ALA A 187 -9.54 -39.37 -5.84
N ILE A 188 -8.95 -40.31 -5.07
CA ILE A 188 -7.58 -40.20 -4.58
C ILE A 188 -6.59 -40.12 -5.75
N GLU A 189 -6.74 -41.01 -6.74
CA GLU A 189 -5.91 -41.01 -7.93
C GLU A 189 -6.09 -39.73 -8.75
N LEU A 190 -7.35 -39.31 -8.98
CA LEU A 190 -7.66 -38.11 -9.75
C LEU A 190 -7.10 -36.83 -9.08
N ILE A 191 -7.37 -36.65 -7.79
CA ILE A 191 -6.92 -35.47 -7.03
C ILE A 191 -5.40 -35.49 -6.91
N GLY A 192 -4.78 -36.64 -6.65
CA GLY A 192 -3.32 -36.76 -6.55
C GLY A 192 -2.59 -36.48 -7.87
N ASN A 193 -3.20 -36.82 -9.00
CA ASN A 193 -2.65 -36.56 -10.33
C ASN A 193 -2.69 -35.08 -10.71
N GLU A 194 -3.82 -34.41 -10.44
CA GLU A 194 -4.03 -33.00 -10.75
C GLU A 194 -3.30 -32.08 -9.76
N PHE A 195 -3.42 -32.37 -8.46
CA PHE A 195 -2.89 -31.54 -7.38
C PHE A 195 -1.68 -32.18 -6.68
N ARG A 196 -0.56 -32.25 -7.40
CA ARG A 196 0.68 -32.90 -6.92
C ARG A 196 1.28 -32.33 -5.63
N ASN A 197 0.91 -31.10 -5.28
CA ASN A 197 1.39 -30.41 -4.08
C ASN A 197 0.47 -30.60 -2.86
N LEU A 198 -0.59 -31.41 -2.98
CA LEU A 198 -1.49 -31.74 -1.88
C LEU A 198 -1.18 -33.14 -1.35
N ASN A 199 -1.38 -33.31 -0.04
CA ASN A 199 -1.40 -34.62 0.59
C ASN A 199 -2.82 -35.14 0.57
N VAL A 200 -3.04 -36.24 -0.14
CA VAL A 200 -4.34 -36.91 -0.26
C VAL A 200 -4.26 -38.23 0.50
N GLN A 201 -5.20 -38.44 1.42
CA GLN A 201 -5.27 -39.65 2.25
C GLN A 201 -6.68 -40.21 2.24
N ASP A 202 -6.79 -41.54 2.24
CA ASP A 202 -8.03 -42.22 2.57
C ASP A 202 -8.23 -42.23 4.09
N VAL A 203 -9.47 -41.99 4.52
CA VAL A 203 -9.87 -42.15 5.91
C VAL A 203 -11.11 -43.00 5.94
N ASP A 204 -10.95 -44.23 6.43
CA ASP A 204 -12.03 -45.17 6.59
C ASP A 204 -12.58 -45.10 8.00
N GLN A 205 -13.75 -44.50 8.13
CA GLN A 205 -14.58 -44.58 9.34
C GLN A 205 -15.70 -45.58 9.09
N GLU A 206 -16.20 -46.24 10.14
CA GLU A 206 -17.28 -47.24 10.00
C GLU A 206 -18.47 -46.64 9.21
N GLU A 207 -18.76 -47.23 8.05
CA GLU A 207 -19.77 -46.81 7.05
C GLU A 207 -19.56 -45.47 6.32
N ALA A 208 -18.34 -44.89 6.33
CA ALA A 208 -18.01 -43.69 5.56
C ALA A 208 -16.68 -43.81 4.81
N PHE A 209 -16.75 -43.67 3.47
CA PHE A 209 -15.57 -43.60 2.60
C PHE A 209 -15.16 -42.14 2.44
N LEU A 210 -14.11 -41.71 3.16
CA LEU A 210 -13.65 -40.32 3.16
C LEU A 210 -12.32 -40.18 2.43
N VAL A 211 -12.14 -39.04 1.77
CA VAL A 211 -10.85 -38.55 1.28
C VAL A 211 -10.54 -37.27 2.02
N GLU A 212 -9.42 -37.26 2.74
CA GLU A 212 -8.88 -36.07 3.37
C GLU A 212 -7.76 -35.49 2.51
N VAL A 213 -7.91 -34.23 2.14
CA VAL A 213 -6.92 -33.48 1.37
C VAL A 213 -6.38 -32.37 2.24
N SER A 214 -5.06 -32.31 2.39
CA SER A 214 -4.37 -31.26 3.14
C SER A 214 -3.24 -30.67 2.31
N LEU A 215 -2.92 -29.40 2.56
CA LEU A 215 -1.78 -28.76 1.90
C LEU A 215 -0.48 -29.43 2.37
N SER A 216 0.40 -29.79 1.44
CA SER A 216 1.76 -30.23 1.79
C SER A 216 2.54 -29.10 2.49
N PRO A 217 3.61 -29.41 3.25
CA PRO A 217 4.45 -28.37 3.86
C PRO A 217 5.02 -27.36 2.84
N ALA A 218 5.35 -27.82 1.64
CA ALA A 218 5.82 -26.96 0.55
C ALA A 218 4.73 -26.01 0.06
N GLU A 219 3.51 -26.53 -0.15
CA GLU A 219 2.37 -25.71 -0.57
C GLU A 219 1.98 -24.69 0.52
N LYS A 220 2.01 -25.07 1.80
CA LYS A 220 1.78 -24.14 2.91
C LYS A 220 2.79 -22.98 2.88
N GLN A 221 4.07 -23.26 2.64
CA GLN A 221 5.09 -22.22 2.54
C GLN A 221 4.85 -21.33 1.32
N GLU A 222 4.44 -21.89 0.20
CA GLU A 222 4.11 -21.14 -1.02
C GLU A 222 2.92 -20.20 -0.80
N VAL A 223 1.84 -20.70 -0.19
CA VAL A 223 0.67 -19.90 0.18
C VAL A 223 1.05 -18.75 1.12
N GLN A 224 1.88 -19.01 2.13
CA GLN A 224 2.37 -17.97 3.04
C GLN A 224 3.22 -16.91 2.31
N ARG A 225 4.12 -17.33 1.42
CA ARG A 225 4.93 -16.43 0.60
C ARG A 225 4.06 -15.57 -0.30
N PHE A 226 3.08 -16.18 -0.96
CA PHE A 226 2.14 -15.47 -1.81
C PHE A 226 1.31 -14.47 -1.01
N ALA A 227 0.82 -14.84 0.17
CA ALA A 227 0.08 -13.95 1.06
C ALA A 227 0.91 -12.72 1.47
N LEU A 228 2.20 -12.90 1.79
CA LEU A 228 3.10 -11.77 2.06
C LEU A 228 3.25 -10.85 0.85
N GLN A 229 3.56 -11.42 -0.31
CA GLN A 229 3.80 -10.64 -1.52
C GLN A 229 2.55 -9.85 -1.95
N GLN A 230 1.38 -10.46 -1.82
CA GLN A 230 0.10 -9.81 -2.08
C GLN A 230 -0.11 -8.64 -1.12
N ASN A 231 0.08 -8.85 0.19
CA ASN A 231 -0.05 -7.78 1.18
C ASN A 231 0.95 -6.64 0.95
N ILE A 232 2.21 -6.94 0.60
CA ILE A 232 3.20 -5.92 0.23
C ILE A 232 2.71 -5.08 -0.94
N THR A 233 2.13 -5.71 -1.96
CA THR A 233 1.60 -5.04 -3.14
C THR A 233 0.39 -4.17 -2.79
N THR A 234 -0.53 -4.69 -1.97
CA THR A 234 -1.68 -3.94 -1.46
C THR A 234 -1.24 -2.72 -0.64
N LEU A 235 -0.28 -2.89 0.27
CA LEU A 235 0.27 -1.79 1.07
C LEU A 235 0.92 -0.74 0.17
N ARG A 236 1.67 -1.14 -0.86
CA ARG A 236 2.29 -0.20 -1.81
C ARG A 236 1.25 0.69 -2.48
N ASN A 237 0.15 0.11 -2.97
CA ASN A 237 -0.92 0.86 -3.60
C ASN A 237 -1.62 1.83 -2.62
N ARG A 238 -1.83 1.41 -1.38
CA ARG A 238 -2.43 2.26 -0.33
C ARG A 238 -1.54 3.41 0.07
N VAL A 239 -0.23 3.17 0.16
CA VAL A 239 0.72 4.24 0.49
C VAL A 239 0.84 5.24 -0.65
N ASN A 240 0.82 4.79 -1.91
CA ASN A 240 0.78 5.71 -3.05
C ASN A 240 -0.45 6.63 -3.01
N ALA A 241 -1.60 6.14 -2.52
CA ALA A 241 -2.80 6.95 -2.34
C ALA A 241 -2.67 8.03 -1.25
N LEU A 242 -1.70 7.91 -0.34
CA LEU A 242 -1.39 8.95 0.65
C LEU A 242 -0.58 10.11 0.06
N GLY A 243 -0.11 10.02 -1.19
CA GLY A 243 0.73 11.04 -1.81
C GLY A 243 2.14 11.12 -1.22
N ILE A 244 2.59 10.10 -0.49
CA ILE A 244 3.94 10.03 0.09
C ILE A 244 4.90 9.61 -1.02
N SER A 245 5.86 10.46 -1.36
CA SER A 245 6.65 10.31 -2.58
C SER A 245 7.64 9.14 -2.57
N GLU A 246 8.03 8.58 -1.41
CA GLU A 246 9.08 7.55 -1.35
C GLU A 246 8.93 6.57 -0.17
N PRO A 247 7.93 5.68 -0.20
CA PRO A 247 7.75 4.71 0.88
C PRO A 247 8.66 3.49 0.73
N SER A 248 9.23 3.04 1.85
CA SER A 248 9.98 1.78 1.91
C SER A 248 9.10 0.70 2.54
N ILE A 249 8.73 -0.31 1.73
CA ILE A 249 7.93 -1.45 2.16
C ILE A 249 8.75 -2.71 1.89
N GLN A 250 9.11 -3.41 2.96
CA GLN A 250 9.99 -4.58 2.88
C GLN A 250 9.47 -5.70 3.77
N GLN A 251 9.76 -6.93 3.37
CA GLN A 251 9.50 -8.10 4.20
C GLN A 251 10.51 -8.15 5.35
N GLN A 252 10.03 -8.41 6.57
CA GLN A 252 10.84 -8.63 7.75
C GLN A 252 10.60 -10.04 8.29
N GLY A 253 11.54 -10.94 8.06
CA GLY A 253 11.41 -12.34 8.47
C GLY A 253 10.30 -13.07 7.70
N VAL A 254 9.62 -14.02 8.34
CA VAL A 254 8.72 -14.97 7.65
C VAL A 254 7.27 -14.47 7.56
N ARG A 255 6.84 -13.55 8.44
CA ARG A 255 5.43 -13.15 8.52
C ARG A 255 5.17 -11.64 8.65
N ARG A 256 6.21 -10.83 8.74
CA ARG A 256 6.07 -9.40 9.03
C ARG A 256 6.48 -8.57 7.83
N ILE A 257 5.89 -7.38 7.74
CA ILE A 257 6.19 -6.36 6.75
C ILE A 257 6.56 -5.10 7.52
N VAL A 258 7.71 -4.53 7.19
CA VAL A 258 8.15 -3.23 7.68
C VAL A 258 7.77 -2.16 6.66
N VAL A 259 7.10 -1.11 7.13
CA VAL A 259 6.69 0.04 6.33
C VAL A 259 7.31 1.28 6.94
N GLN A 260 8.06 2.02 6.14
CA GLN A 260 8.66 3.30 6.53
C GLN A 260 8.09 4.38 5.62
N LEU A 261 7.55 5.42 6.25
CA LEU A 261 6.90 6.55 5.60
C LEU A 261 7.64 7.83 5.99
N PRO A 262 8.71 8.20 5.27
CA PRO A 262 9.44 9.45 5.52
C PRO A 262 8.51 10.65 5.33
N GLY A 263 8.58 11.63 6.24
CA GLY A 263 7.78 12.86 6.14
C GLY A 263 6.28 12.70 6.40
N ALA A 264 5.79 11.49 6.70
CA ALA A 264 4.40 11.29 7.09
C ALA A 264 4.15 11.83 8.52
N GLN A 265 3.17 12.72 8.66
CA GLN A 265 2.97 13.50 9.90
C GLN A 265 1.80 13.01 10.78
N ASP A 266 0.86 12.24 10.22
CA ASP A 266 -0.32 11.74 10.95
C ASP A 266 -0.31 10.19 11.08
N PRO A 267 0.08 9.65 12.25
CA PRO A 267 0.06 8.22 12.52
C PRO A 267 -1.34 7.60 12.56
N GLY A 268 -2.36 8.37 12.95
CA GLY A 268 -3.74 7.90 13.05
C GLY A 268 -4.30 7.63 11.66
N LYS A 269 -4.14 8.58 10.74
CA LYS A 269 -4.59 8.43 9.35
C LYS A 269 -3.86 7.32 8.61
N VAL A 270 -2.56 7.20 8.84
CA VAL A 270 -1.75 6.09 8.31
C VAL A 270 -2.25 4.75 8.83
N LYS A 271 -2.51 4.62 10.14
CA LYS A 271 -3.02 3.37 10.72
C LYS A 271 -4.38 2.98 10.11
N GLU A 272 -5.27 3.94 9.91
CA GLU A 272 -6.58 3.70 9.30
C GLU A 272 -6.43 3.13 7.88
N ILE A 273 -5.63 3.78 7.03
CA ILE A 273 -5.46 3.39 5.62
C ILE A 273 -4.69 2.07 5.49
N LEU A 274 -3.64 1.86 6.28
CA LEU A 274 -2.86 0.63 6.24
C LEU A 274 -3.59 -0.56 6.91
N GLY A 275 -4.38 -0.31 7.95
CA GLY A 275 -5.07 -1.33 8.72
C GLY A 275 -6.48 -1.70 8.22
N ALA A 276 -7.09 -0.90 7.35
CA ALA A 276 -8.42 -1.20 6.82
C ALA A 276 -8.43 -2.48 5.99
N THR A 277 -9.32 -3.43 6.27
CA THR A 277 -9.56 -4.57 5.36
C THR A 277 -10.57 -4.12 4.31
N ALA A 278 -10.14 -3.94 3.06
CA ALA A 278 -11.03 -3.57 1.97
C ALA A 278 -11.58 -4.83 1.31
N THR A 279 -12.75 -5.30 1.76
CA THR A 279 -13.49 -6.34 1.06
C THR A 279 -14.31 -5.69 -0.06
N LEU A 280 -13.99 -6.01 -1.31
CA LEU A 280 -14.73 -5.52 -2.47
C LEU A 280 -15.88 -6.49 -2.77
N GLU A 281 -17.12 -6.04 -2.55
CA GLU A 281 -18.32 -6.79 -2.93
C GLU A 281 -18.96 -6.14 -4.15
N TYR A 282 -19.14 -6.92 -5.21
CA TYR A 282 -19.97 -6.52 -6.34
C TYR A 282 -21.40 -6.94 -6.04
N ARG A 283 -22.29 -5.96 -5.93
CA ARG A 283 -23.74 -6.18 -5.82
C ARG A 283 -24.41 -5.72 -7.10
N LEU A 284 -25.38 -6.50 -7.58
CA LEU A 284 -26.23 -6.07 -8.67
C LEU A 284 -27.06 -4.88 -8.17
N ALA A 285 -26.95 -3.75 -8.86
CA ALA A 285 -27.78 -2.60 -8.59
C ALA A 285 -29.16 -2.84 -9.21
N ASP A 286 -30.21 -2.76 -8.40
CA ASP A 286 -31.57 -2.67 -8.92
C ASP A 286 -31.78 -1.26 -9.47
N THR A 287 -32.00 -1.17 -10.79
CA THR A 287 -32.24 0.10 -11.49
C THR A 287 -33.73 0.34 -11.76
N GLU A 288 -34.62 -0.60 -11.44
CA GLU A 288 -36.05 -0.51 -11.73
C GLU A 288 -36.85 0.06 -10.55
N HIS A 289 -36.38 -0.15 -9.31
CA HIS A 289 -37.07 0.32 -8.11
C HIS A 289 -36.30 1.44 -7.42
N SER A 290 -36.95 2.58 -7.18
CA SER A 290 -36.38 3.68 -6.40
C SER A 290 -36.25 3.27 -4.93
N VAL A 291 -35.15 3.67 -4.29
CA VAL A 291 -34.93 3.47 -2.85
C VAL A 291 -36.06 4.14 -2.03
N GLU A 292 -36.67 5.22 -2.56
CA GLU A 292 -37.83 5.88 -1.93
C GLU A 292 -39.11 5.03 -1.95
N ASP A 293 -39.32 4.19 -2.97
CA ASP A 293 -40.50 3.33 -3.06
C ASP A 293 -40.37 2.13 -2.11
N ALA A 294 -39.17 1.57 -1.99
CA ALA A 294 -38.88 0.47 -1.05
C ALA A 294 -38.98 0.88 0.43
N VAL A 295 -38.75 2.16 0.75
CA VAL A 295 -38.91 2.69 2.12
C VAL A 295 -40.36 3.03 2.45
N ASN A 296 -41.17 3.35 1.44
CA ASN A 296 -42.57 3.73 1.63
C ASN A 296 -43.59 2.58 1.47
N GLY A 297 -43.14 1.39 1.05
CA GLY A 297 -43.92 0.14 1.06
C GLY A 297 -44.52 -0.21 -0.29
#